data_AF-A0A2E1CS61-F1
#
_entry.id   AF-A0A2E1CS61-F1
#
_cell.length_a   1.000
_cell.length_b   1.000
_cell.length_c   1.000
_cell.angle_alpha   90.00
_cell.angle_beta   90.00
_cell.angle_gamma   90.00
#
_symmetry.space_group_name_H-M   'P 1'
#
loop_
_entity.id
_entity.type
_entity.pdbx_description
1 polymer ?
#
loop_
_entity_poly.entity_id
_entity_poly.type
_entity_poly.pdbx_seq_one_letter_code
_entity_poly.pdbx_strand_id
1 'polypeptide(L)'
;MNNFFAFGLYEPDEKNRKSLCVFFPSIISTDAIIQAFKAHEEENLSPHKIFILSFNGDRTPLDDTHFIRELENRGVELSSQLVIMNVLDTGDIEIKGKKINKDLQSQILKQGALELFQKHKGLITSLPSYHFMKPSGQHCDKFIRVSNLLVASSEVSFLAISLLPYITSNIKRIYVDTSSISYLVNMALQHSCISSAVNKVSIHSFESYTVFNAPYDFVEDEDSLIIISATTSGSLEKKVLEDNVKIKSVLTLFHVNLPKDRKGLFDLSSIISNGIYSESHENCDLCKDGSKLIRISGEQFLPENPQHELLKINKTDFRACRGRFFKDFATINALQWNISASDAEEDKEHFYIDMEAAYKNVNSCFLENLEKKVRKHISYDISHAIVLPDAGSLTFSEKIKEYLGEHGNKILTGSGQMIF
;
A
#
# COMPACT_ATOMS: atom_id res chain seq x y z
N MET A 1 17.95 10.01 4.82
CA MET A 1 16.79 9.80 3.92
C MET A 1 17.34 9.56 2.53
N ASN A 2 16.88 8.54 1.80
CA ASN A 2 17.40 8.24 0.47
C ASN A 2 16.94 9.33 -0.50
N ASN A 3 17.89 10.02 -1.14
CA ASN A 3 17.63 11.10 -2.09
C ASN A 3 17.25 10.61 -3.50
N PHE A 4 16.83 9.35 -3.62
CA PHE A 4 16.48 8.71 -4.88
C PHE A 4 15.25 7.82 -4.70
N PHE A 5 14.65 7.42 -5.81
CA PHE A 5 13.57 6.43 -5.84
C PHE A 5 13.93 5.36 -6.88
N ALA A 6 13.90 4.09 -6.51
CA ALA A 6 14.23 2.98 -7.39
C ALA A 6 13.09 1.96 -7.47
N PHE A 7 12.84 1.43 -8.66
CA PHE A 7 11.81 0.42 -8.91
C PHE A 7 12.15 -0.42 -10.14
N GLY A 8 11.62 -1.65 -10.18
CA GLY A 8 11.74 -2.53 -11.35
C GLY A 8 10.55 -2.37 -12.30
N LEU A 9 10.79 -2.45 -13.60
CA LEU A 9 9.74 -2.48 -14.63
C LEU A 9 10.03 -3.49 -15.73
N TYR A 10 8.99 -4.00 -16.39
CA TYR A 10 9.13 -4.67 -17.68
C TYR A 10 9.04 -3.62 -18.77
N GLU A 11 9.94 -3.67 -19.75
CA GLU A 11 9.85 -2.83 -20.95
C GLU A 11 8.75 -3.35 -21.88
N PRO A 12 8.22 -2.54 -22.82
CA PRO A 12 7.13 -2.98 -23.68
C PRO A 12 7.46 -4.25 -24.48
N ASP A 13 8.73 -4.36 -24.89
CA ASP A 13 9.26 -5.42 -25.73
C ASP A 13 9.96 -6.55 -24.95
N GLU A 14 10.13 -6.43 -23.62
CA GLU A 14 10.85 -7.40 -22.79
C GLU A 14 10.02 -7.81 -21.56
N LYS A 15 9.63 -9.09 -21.52
CA LYS A 15 8.73 -9.65 -20.48
C LYS A 15 9.42 -10.63 -19.54
N ASN A 16 10.64 -11.07 -19.83
CA ASN A 16 11.33 -12.10 -19.07
C ASN A 16 12.22 -11.50 -17.99
N ARG A 17 12.74 -10.29 -18.21
CA ARG A 17 13.73 -9.65 -17.34
C ARG A 17 13.31 -8.21 -17.06
N LYS A 18 13.25 -7.84 -15.78
CA LYS A 18 12.95 -6.45 -15.40
C LYS A 18 14.15 -5.56 -15.68
N SER A 19 13.88 -4.33 -16.06
CA SER A 19 14.83 -3.22 -16.03
C SER A 19 14.70 -2.48 -14.70
N LEU A 20 15.80 -1.90 -14.24
CA LEU A 20 15.85 -1.10 -13.02
C LEU A 20 15.77 0.37 -13.39
N CYS A 21 14.80 1.11 -12.85
CA CYS A 21 14.76 2.57 -12.95
C CYS A 21 15.18 3.20 -11.63
N VAL A 22 16.11 4.14 -11.68
CA VAL A 22 16.60 4.92 -10.54
C VAL A 22 16.38 6.39 -10.84
N PHE A 23 15.48 7.01 -10.10
CA PHE A 23 15.10 8.42 -10.23
C PHE A 23 15.82 9.30 -9.20
N PHE A 24 16.38 10.40 -9.68
CA PHE A 24 17.03 11.44 -8.87
C PHE A 24 16.35 12.81 -9.14
N PRO A 25 15.76 13.46 -8.12
CA PRO A 25 15.15 14.77 -8.30
C PRO A 25 16.17 15.90 -8.56
N SER A 26 17.43 15.72 -8.15
CA SER A 26 18.47 16.74 -8.27
C SER A 26 19.84 16.15 -8.65
N ILE A 27 20.59 15.61 -7.69
CA ILE A 27 21.96 15.15 -7.88
C ILE A 27 21.98 13.64 -8.00
N ILE A 28 22.53 13.14 -9.11
CA ILE A 28 22.79 11.72 -9.32
C ILE A 28 23.96 11.29 -8.44
N SER A 29 23.78 10.19 -7.71
CA SER A 29 24.80 9.56 -6.86
C SER A 29 25.10 8.16 -7.40
N THR A 30 26.37 7.90 -7.73
CA THR A 30 26.83 6.59 -8.20
C THR A 30 26.69 5.52 -7.14
N ASP A 31 27.01 5.82 -5.88
CA ASP A 31 26.78 4.92 -4.74
C ASP A 31 25.30 4.53 -4.58
N ALA A 32 24.39 5.49 -4.74
CA ALA A 32 22.95 5.22 -4.67
C ALA A 32 22.48 4.30 -5.81
N ILE A 33 23.04 4.44 -7.02
CA ILE A 33 22.75 3.54 -8.13
C ILE A 33 23.26 2.13 -7.81
N ILE A 34 24.48 1.98 -7.30
CA ILE A 34 25.05 0.68 -6.90
C ILE A 34 24.20 0.05 -5.80
N GLN A 35 23.75 0.84 -4.82
CA GLN A 35 22.87 0.37 -3.75
C GLN A 35 21.52 -0.11 -4.31
N ALA A 36 20.90 0.65 -5.22
CA ALA A 36 19.66 0.27 -5.87
C ALA A 36 19.81 -1.01 -6.70
N PHE A 37 20.94 -1.16 -7.39
CA PHE A 37 21.27 -2.35 -8.16
C PHE A 37 21.40 -3.59 -7.27
N LYS A 38 22.14 -3.49 -6.16
CA LYS A 38 22.28 -4.58 -5.18
C LYS A 38 20.93 -5.02 -4.63
N ALA A 39 20.11 -4.06 -4.19
CA ALA A 39 18.76 -4.36 -3.70
C ALA A 39 17.87 -5.02 -4.78
N HIS A 40 18.03 -4.63 -6.05
CA HIS A 40 17.29 -5.27 -7.14
C HIS A 40 17.69 -6.73 -7.35
N GLU A 41 19.00 -7.05 -7.30
CA GLU A 41 19.53 -8.40 -7.47
C GLU A 41 19.19 -9.36 -6.32
N GLU A 42 18.89 -8.84 -5.13
CA GLU A 42 18.45 -9.66 -4.00
C GLU A 42 17.08 -10.32 -4.26
N GLU A 43 16.23 -9.68 -5.05
CA GLU A 43 14.85 -10.11 -5.31
C GLU A 43 14.58 -10.51 -6.77
N ASN A 44 15.49 -10.18 -7.68
CA ASN A 44 15.31 -10.37 -9.12
C ASN A 44 16.62 -10.85 -9.77
N LEU A 45 16.52 -11.35 -11.01
CA LEU A 45 17.70 -11.47 -11.85
C LEU A 45 18.33 -10.10 -12.05
N SER A 46 19.63 -10.06 -12.38
CA SER A 46 20.32 -8.85 -12.83
C SER A 46 19.42 -8.08 -13.83
N PRO A 47 19.37 -6.74 -13.86
CA PRO A 47 18.40 -6.01 -14.67
C PRO A 47 18.73 -6.06 -16.16
N HIS A 48 17.71 -6.02 -17.04
CA HIS A 48 17.92 -5.95 -18.50
C HIS A 48 18.59 -4.63 -18.90
N LYS A 49 18.03 -3.51 -18.44
CA LYS A 49 18.63 -2.18 -18.49
C LYS A 49 18.60 -1.48 -17.14
N ILE A 50 19.48 -0.51 -16.98
CA ILE A 50 19.51 0.42 -15.85
C ILE A 50 19.16 1.80 -16.40
N PHE A 51 17.97 2.27 -16.08
CA PHE A 51 17.47 3.60 -16.40
C PHE A 51 17.84 4.57 -15.27
N ILE A 52 18.55 5.64 -15.60
CA ILE A 52 18.80 6.75 -14.67
C ILE A 52 17.96 7.93 -15.13
N LEU A 53 16.99 8.33 -14.31
CA LEU A 53 16.03 9.39 -14.63
C LEU A 53 16.27 10.60 -13.73
N SER A 54 16.36 11.82 -14.27
CA SER A 54 16.45 13.06 -13.48
C SER A 54 15.82 14.26 -14.17
N PHE A 55 15.56 15.35 -13.44
CA PHE A 55 15.06 16.62 -14.02
C PHE A 55 16.14 17.47 -14.71
N ASN A 56 17.40 17.31 -14.30
CA ASN A 56 18.54 18.04 -14.84
C ASN A 56 19.67 17.05 -15.12
N GLY A 57 19.75 16.59 -16.37
CA GLY A 57 20.69 15.56 -16.85
C GLY A 57 22.17 15.94 -16.92
N ASP A 58 22.63 16.98 -16.22
CA ASP A 58 23.96 17.56 -16.45
C ASP A 58 25.14 16.77 -15.86
N ARG A 59 24.89 15.78 -14.99
CA ARG A 59 25.96 14.91 -14.49
C ARG A 59 25.81 13.50 -15.05
N THR A 60 26.69 13.15 -15.97
CA THR A 60 26.81 11.76 -16.40
C THR A 60 27.59 10.98 -15.34
N PRO A 61 27.01 9.94 -14.69
CA PRO A 61 27.77 9.06 -13.79
C PRO A 61 28.87 8.26 -14.49
N LEU A 62 28.99 8.40 -15.82
CA LEU A 62 29.99 7.77 -16.66
C LEU A 62 31.42 8.32 -16.46
N ASP A 63 31.59 9.43 -15.74
CA ASP A 63 32.93 9.95 -15.42
C ASP A 63 33.54 9.26 -14.18
N ASP A 64 32.76 8.47 -13.43
CA ASP A 64 33.19 7.78 -12.23
C ASP A 64 33.74 6.38 -12.55
N THR A 65 35.07 6.26 -12.57
CA THR A 65 35.77 4.99 -12.83
C THR A 65 35.47 3.88 -11.82
N HIS A 66 35.19 4.22 -10.56
CA HIS A 66 34.85 3.24 -9.54
C HIS A 66 33.46 2.65 -9.79
N PHE A 67 32.50 3.52 -10.11
CA PHE A 67 31.16 3.14 -10.51
C PHE A 67 31.15 2.22 -11.73
N ILE A 68 31.88 2.60 -12.78
CA ILE A 68 32.02 1.80 -14.00
C ILE A 68 32.51 0.39 -13.67
N ARG A 69 33.62 0.31 -12.92
CA ARG A 69 34.23 -0.97 -12.57
C ARG A 69 33.32 -1.85 -11.72
N GLU A 70 32.57 -1.26 -10.78
CA GLU A 70 31.64 -2.03 -9.93
C GLU A 70 30.49 -2.64 -10.75
N LEU A 71 29.95 -1.90 -11.73
CA LEU A 71 28.90 -2.42 -12.62
C LEU A 71 29.44 -3.46 -13.60
N GLU A 72 30.62 -3.24 -14.19
CA GLU A 72 31.26 -4.20 -15.10
C GLU A 72 31.62 -5.51 -14.38
N ASN A 73 32.12 -5.45 -13.15
CA ASN A 73 32.39 -6.63 -12.32
C ASN A 73 31.13 -7.46 -12.03
N ARG A 74 29.95 -6.84 -12.14
CA ARG A 74 28.62 -7.48 -11.99
C ARG A 74 28.03 -7.93 -13.33
N GLY A 75 28.81 -7.83 -14.41
CA GLY A 75 28.40 -8.27 -15.74
C GLY A 75 27.48 -7.28 -16.47
N VAL A 76 27.45 -6.01 -16.06
CA VAL A 76 26.70 -4.96 -16.75
C VAL A 76 27.51 -4.40 -17.91
N GLU A 77 27.00 -4.51 -19.13
CA GLU A 77 27.58 -3.86 -20.31
C GLU A 77 27.06 -2.42 -20.43
N LEU A 78 27.87 -1.45 -20.02
CA LEU A 78 27.44 -0.04 -19.89
C LEU A 78 26.95 0.58 -21.21
N SER A 79 27.54 0.21 -22.34
CA SER A 79 27.20 0.76 -23.66
C SER A 79 25.79 0.39 -24.12
N SER A 80 25.26 -0.76 -23.66
CA SER A 80 23.99 -1.33 -24.09
C SER A 80 22.92 -1.33 -22.99
N GLN A 81 23.33 -1.40 -21.72
CA GLN A 81 22.41 -1.55 -20.58
C GLN A 81 22.20 -0.27 -19.77
N LEU A 82 23.14 0.69 -19.76
CA LEU A 82 22.98 1.92 -18.99
C LEU A 82 22.36 3.03 -19.85
N VAL A 83 21.19 3.53 -19.44
CA VAL A 83 20.43 4.54 -20.17
C VAL A 83 20.14 5.73 -19.27
N ILE A 84 20.68 6.89 -19.65
CA ILE A 84 20.46 8.16 -18.93
C ILE A 84 19.31 8.92 -19.62
N MET A 85 18.32 9.30 -18.83
CA MET A 85 17.09 9.96 -19.24
C MET A 85 16.90 11.27 -18.48
N ASN A 86 16.38 12.28 -19.19
CA ASN A 86 16.06 13.58 -18.64
C ASN A 86 14.55 13.81 -18.71
N VAL A 87 13.99 14.40 -17.65
CA VAL A 87 12.58 14.81 -17.57
C VAL A 87 12.50 16.28 -17.93
N LEU A 88 11.71 16.61 -18.95
CA LEU A 88 11.43 17.98 -19.34
C LEU A 88 10.37 18.61 -18.43
N ASP A 89 10.31 19.94 -18.43
CA ASP A 89 9.30 20.74 -17.71
C ASP A 89 7.85 20.52 -18.19
N THR A 90 7.71 19.85 -19.34
CA THR A 90 6.44 19.38 -19.93
C THR A 90 6.04 17.98 -19.44
N GLY A 91 6.90 17.29 -18.71
CA GLY A 91 6.71 15.90 -18.27
C GLY A 91 7.13 14.84 -19.29
N ASP A 92 7.57 15.26 -20.48
CA ASP A 92 8.17 14.35 -21.46
C ASP A 92 9.54 13.86 -21.00
N ILE A 93 9.85 12.59 -21.28
CA ILE A 93 11.15 11.99 -20.97
C ILE A 93 11.98 11.88 -22.25
N GLU A 94 13.25 12.24 -22.19
CA GLU A 94 14.16 12.21 -23.34
C GLU A 94 15.48 11.47 -23.05
N ILE A 95 16.07 10.93 -24.12
CA ILE A 95 17.44 10.40 -24.15
C ILE A 95 18.22 11.21 -25.16
N LYS A 96 19.30 11.86 -24.73
CA LYS A 96 20.20 12.66 -25.60
C LYS A 96 19.42 13.67 -26.48
N GLY A 97 18.47 14.39 -25.88
CA GLY A 97 17.66 15.41 -26.57
C GLY A 97 16.53 14.87 -27.46
N LYS A 98 16.25 13.57 -27.42
CA LYS A 98 15.16 12.94 -28.18
C LYS A 98 14.14 12.31 -27.23
N LYS A 99 12.86 12.68 -27.37
CA LYS A 99 11.76 12.09 -26.60
C LYS A 99 11.72 10.58 -26.79
N ILE A 100 11.52 9.86 -25.70
CA ILE A 100 11.40 8.41 -25.73
C ILE A 100 10.02 8.01 -26.29
N ASN A 101 9.87 6.71 -26.58
CA ASN A 101 8.59 6.15 -26.96
C ASN A 101 7.54 6.35 -25.84
N LYS A 102 6.31 6.75 -26.22
CA LYS A 102 5.22 7.04 -25.27
C LYS A 102 4.81 5.84 -24.42
N ASP A 103 4.87 4.62 -24.96
CA ASP A 103 4.55 3.40 -24.24
C ASP A 103 5.60 3.13 -23.16
N LEU A 104 6.89 3.32 -23.47
CA LEU A 104 7.96 3.21 -22.46
C LEU A 104 7.81 4.27 -21.37
N GLN A 105 7.56 5.54 -21.72
CA GLN A 105 7.31 6.59 -20.74
C GLN A 105 6.10 6.27 -19.86
N SER A 106 4.99 5.84 -20.46
CA SER A 106 3.79 5.45 -19.72
C SER A 106 4.06 4.28 -18.78
N GLN A 107 4.84 3.29 -19.20
CA GLN A 107 5.23 2.16 -18.34
C GLN A 107 6.13 2.56 -17.19
N ILE A 108 7.13 3.43 -17.41
CA ILE A 108 7.99 3.95 -16.34
C ILE A 108 7.14 4.66 -15.29
N LEU A 109 6.31 5.61 -15.70
CA LEU A 109 5.49 6.41 -14.80
C LEU A 109 4.45 5.55 -14.07
N LYS A 110 3.76 4.67 -14.81
CA LYS A 110 2.78 3.74 -14.23
C LYS A 110 3.44 2.82 -13.22
N GLN A 111 4.49 2.12 -13.59
CA GLN A 111 5.12 1.12 -12.72
C GLN A 111 5.72 1.77 -11.47
N GLY A 112 6.35 2.93 -11.59
CA GLY A 112 6.84 3.67 -10.43
C GLY A 112 5.71 4.11 -9.49
N ALA A 113 4.58 4.60 -10.02
CA ALA A 113 3.43 4.95 -9.19
C ALA A 113 2.79 3.73 -8.51
N LEU A 114 2.70 2.60 -9.21
CA LEU A 114 2.21 1.33 -8.67
C LEU A 114 3.11 0.80 -7.55
N GLU A 115 4.44 0.86 -7.72
CA GLU A 115 5.42 0.49 -6.71
C GLU A 115 5.24 1.35 -5.44
N LEU A 116 5.13 2.68 -5.59
CA LEU A 116 4.88 3.60 -4.46
C LEU A 116 3.58 3.28 -3.74
N PHE A 117 2.52 2.99 -4.51
CA PHE A 117 1.23 2.65 -3.96
C PHE A 117 1.29 1.38 -3.10
N GLN A 118 2.02 0.35 -3.53
CA GLN A 118 2.21 -0.89 -2.77
C GLN A 118 3.11 -0.67 -1.55
N LYS A 119 4.29 -0.08 -1.77
CA LYS A 119 5.30 0.18 -0.73
C LYS A 119 4.73 0.95 0.45
N HIS A 120 3.94 1.98 0.17
CA HIS A 120 3.38 2.87 1.20
C HIS A 120 1.96 2.51 1.64
N LYS A 121 1.46 1.31 1.30
CA LYS A 121 0.10 0.88 1.67
C LYS A 121 -0.94 1.94 1.31
N GLY A 122 -0.94 2.36 0.05
CA GLY A 122 -1.91 3.31 -0.51
C GLY A 122 -3.35 2.80 -0.46
N LEU A 123 -3.55 1.49 -0.31
CA LEU A 123 -4.84 0.85 -0.07
C LEU A 123 -4.96 0.47 1.40
N ILE A 124 -5.93 1.06 2.09
CA ILE A 124 -6.31 0.65 3.43
C ILE A 124 -7.40 -0.42 3.29
N THR A 125 -7.16 -1.58 3.90
CA THR A 125 -8.10 -2.72 3.90
C THR A 125 -8.57 -2.98 5.32
N SER A 126 -9.87 -3.19 5.49
CA SER A 126 -10.45 -3.50 6.79
C SER A 126 -10.18 -4.95 7.19
N LEU A 127 -10.16 -5.21 8.49
CA LEU A 127 -10.17 -6.58 9.01
C LEU A 127 -11.59 -7.13 8.99
N PRO A 128 -11.82 -8.45 9.04
CA PRO A 128 -13.18 -9.01 9.08
C PRO A 128 -14.06 -8.44 10.21
N SER A 129 -13.46 -7.98 11.30
CA SER A 129 -14.15 -7.40 12.46
C SER A 129 -14.66 -5.97 12.26
N TYR A 130 -14.21 -5.24 11.25
CA TYR A 130 -14.68 -3.89 10.95
C TYR A 130 -14.69 -3.56 9.45
N HIS A 131 -15.36 -2.49 9.09
CA HIS A 131 -15.40 -1.96 7.72
C HIS A 131 -15.63 -0.47 7.76
N PHE A 132 -15.48 0.19 6.62
CA PHE A 132 -15.46 1.65 6.56
C PHE A 132 -16.79 2.22 6.10
N MET A 133 -17.13 3.41 6.60
CA MET A 133 -18.17 4.26 6.04
C MET A 133 -17.53 5.39 5.26
N LYS A 134 -17.82 5.48 3.97
CA LYS A 134 -17.49 6.64 3.14
C LYS A 134 -18.43 7.81 3.51
N PRO A 135 -18.01 9.06 3.30
CA PRO A 135 -18.88 10.22 3.52
C PRO A 135 -20.12 10.28 2.62
N SER A 136 -20.14 9.55 1.50
CA SER A 136 -21.36 9.32 0.73
C SER A 136 -22.41 8.46 1.47
N GLY A 137 -22.09 7.95 2.66
CA GLY A 137 -22.92 7.02 3.44
C GLY A 137 -22.77 5.55 3.03
N GLN A 138 -22.06 5.26 1.93
CA GLN A 138 -21.80 3.89 1.50
C GLN A 138 -20.75 3.22 2.36
N HIS A 139 -20.94 1.93 2.61
CA HIS A 139 -20.04 1.07 3.36
C HIS A 139 -19.02 0.45 2.40
N CYS A 140 -17.77 0.25 2.82
CA CYS A 140 -16.74 -0.41 2.03
C CYS A 140 -15.72 -1.19 2.87
N ASP A 141 -15.08 -2.20 2.27
CA ASP A 141 -14.03 -2.99 2.91
C ASP A 141 -12.63 -2.39 2.71
N LYS A 142 -12.49 -1.49 1.74
CA LYS A 142 -11.22 -0.88 1.35
C LYS A 142 -11.42 0.57 0.94
N PHE A 143 -10.37 1.39 1.06
CA PHE A 143 -10.32 2.71 0.47
C PHE A 143 -8.89 3.11 0.12
N ILE A 144 -8.76 4.05 -0.83
CA ILE A 144 -7.47 4.59 -1.27
C ILE A 144 -7.10 5.78 -0.37
N ARG A 145 -5.88 5.80 0.15
CA ARG A 145 -5.32 6.89 0.94
C ARG A 145 -4.02 7.39 0.31
N VAL A 146 -4.14 8.40 -0.55
CA VAL A 146 -3.01 8.96 -1.31
C VAL A 146 -1.98 9.64 -0.41
N SER A 147 -2.39 10.19 0.74
CA SER A 147 -1.47 10.84 1.68
C SER A 147 -0.33 9.92 2.15
N ASN A 148 -0.54 8.60 2.17
CA ASN A 148 0.50 7.65 2.54
C ASN A 148 1.67 7.63 1.54
N LEU A 149 1.44 7.99 0.27
CA LEU A 149 2.47 8.01 -0.77
C LEU A 149 3.34 9.27 -0.70
N LEU A 150 2.95 10.27 0.10
CA LEU A 150 3.54 11.61 0.10
C LEU A 150 4.55 11.80 1.24
N VAL A 151 5.41 10.80 1.45
CA VAL A 151 6.33 10.74 2.59
C VAL A 151 7.75 11.15 2.23
N ALA A 152 8.30 10.66 1.10
CA ALA A 152 9.66 10.97 0.67
C ALA A 152 9.67 11.93 -0.52
N SER A 153 10.50 12.97 -0.45
CA SER A 153 10.57 14.01 -1.48
C SER A 153 10.93 13.46 -2.87
N SER A 154 11.87 12.50 -2.96
CA SER A 154 12.25 11.87 -4.24
C SER A 154 11.09 11.13 -4.90
N GLU A 155 10.26 10.45 -4.11
CA GLU A 155 9.09 9.71 -4.58
C GLU A 155 7.96 10.66 -5.00
N VAL A 156 7.75 11.73 -4.24
CA VAL A 156 6.78 12.79 -4.60
C VAL A 156 7.22 13.54 -5.85
N SER A 157 8.50 13.86 -6.00
CA SER A 157 9.07 14.44 -7.21
C SER A 157 8.89 13.52 -8.42
N PHE A 158 8.98 12.21 -8.26
CA PHE A 158 8.69 11.26 -9.34
C PHE A 158 7.21 11.30 -9.75
N LEU A 159 6.28 11.26 -8.79
CA LEU A 159 4.84 11.37 -9.08
C LEU A 159 4.49 12.70 -9.76
N ALA A 160 5.19 13.77 -9.40
CA ALA A 160 4.99 15.11 -9.96
C ALA A 160 5.21 15.17 -11.48
N ILE A 161 6.04 14.29 -12.05
CA ILE A 161 6.30 14.22 -13.49
C ILE A 161 5.00 14.07 -14.28
N SER A 162 4.06 13.26 -13.79
CA SER A 162 2.79 12.98 -14.47
C SER A 162 1.80 14.16 -14.42
N LEU A 163 2.07 15.17 -13.58
CA LEU A 163 1.27 16.39 -13.50
C LEU A 163 1.75 17.50 -14.42
N LEU A 164 3.03 17.49 -14.81
CA LEU A 164 3.63 18.54 -15.63
C LEU A 164 2.89 18.83 -16.95
N PRO A 165 2.36 17.83 -17.69
CA PRO A 165 1.61 18.11 -18.93
C PRO A 165 0.34 18.95 -18.74
N TYR A 166 -0.17 19.04 -17.51
CA TYR A 166 -1.42 19.74 -17.17
C TYR A 166 -1.17 21.12 -16.55
N ILE A 167 0.07 21.45 -16.21
CA ILE A 167 0.46 22.74 -15.66
C ILE A 167 0.86 23.65 -16.82
N THR A 168 -0.08 24.48 -17.25
CA THR A 168 0.14 25.42 -18.36
C THR A 168 0.69 26.76 -17.86
N SER A 169 1.22 27.58 -18.78
CA SER A 169 1.77 28.90 -18.46
C SER A 169 0.77 29.88 -17.85
N ASN A 170 -0.53 29.66 -18.10
CA ASN A 170 -1.59 30.57 -17.72
C ASN A 170 -2.28 30.16 -16.42
N ILE A 171 -1.98 28.99 -15.88
CA ILE A 171 -2.65 28.46 -14.69
C ILE A 171 -2.53 29.46 -13.53
N LYS A 172 -3.66 29.81 -12.92
CA LYS A 172 -3.73 30.71 -11.77
C LYS A 172 -4.17 29.99 -10.51
N ARG A 173 -4.98 28.94 -10.69
CA ARG A 173 -5.63 28.22 -9.58
C ARG A 173 -5.50 26.72 -9.74
N ILE A 174 -5.20 26.06 -8.62
CA ILE A 174 -5.33 24.62 -8.51
C ILE A 174 -6.22 24.31 -7.32
N TYR A 175 -7.27 23.54 -7.56
CA TYR A 175 -8.16 23.02 -6.54
C TYR A 175 -7.80 21.57 -6.26
N VAL A 176 -7.63 21.21 -5.00
CA VAL A 176 -7.36 19.84 -4.58
C VAL A 176 -8.51 19.34 -3.71
N ASP A 177 -8.88 18.08 -3.90
CA ASP A 177 -9.93 17.44 -3.11
C ASP A 177 -9.55 17.29 -1.63
N THR A 178 -8.26 17.35 -1.32
CA THR A 178 -7.70 17.19 0.02
C THR A 178 -6.34 17.89 0.13
N SER A 179 -6.09 18.62 1.23
CA SER A 179 -4.83 19.33 1.46
C SER A 179 -3.58 18.44 1.42
N SER A 180 -3.72 17.14 1.71
CA SER A 180 -2.59 16.21 1.68
C SER A 180 -1.88 16.18 0.33
N ILE A 181 -2.61 16.33 -0.79
CA ILE A 181 -2.00 16.30 -2.13
C ILE A 181 -1.41 17.66 -2.56
N SER A 182 -1.59 18.73 -1.79
CA SER A 182 -1.00 20.04 -2.07
C SER A 182 0.53 19.99 -2.15
N TYR A 183 1.18 19.11 -1.37
CA TYR A 183 2.63 18.93 -1.43
C TYR A 183 3.08 18.40 -2.81
N LEU A 184 2.37 17.42 -3.36
CA LEU A 184 2.62 16.88 -4.70
C LEU A 184 2.42 17.95 -5.78
N VAL A 185 1.34 18.74 -5.66
CA VAL A 185 1.04 19.84 -6.60
C VAL A 185 2.14 20.90 -6.56
N ASN A 186 2.56 21.32 -5.37
CA ASN A 186 3.69 22.25 -5.22
C ASN A 186 4.96 21.70 -5.86
N MET A 187 5.27 20.41 -5.66
CA MET A 187 6.43 19.78 -6.28
C MET A 187 6.36 19.85 -7.81
N ALA A 188 5.19 19.56 -8.40
CA ALA A 188 4.99 19.67 -9.84
C ALA A 188 5.15 21.11 -10.35
N LEU A 189 4.62 22.10 -9.63
CA LEU A 189 4.80 23.51 -9.96
C LEU A 189 6.28 23.92 -9.99
N GLN A 190 7.08 23.47 -9.01
CA GLN A 190 8.52 23.75 -8.95
C GLN A 190 9.31 23.16 -10.14
N HIS A 191 8.82 22.06 -10.72
CA HIS A 191 9.45 21.40 -11.87
C HIS A 191 8.83 21.76 -13.23
N SER A 192 7.79 22.60 -13.24
CA SER A 192 7.06 22.99 -14.44
C SER A 192 7.66 24.19 -15.16
N CYS A 193 7.13 24.49 -16.36
CA CYS A 193 7.49 25.66 -17.16
C CYS A 193 7.26 27.01 -16.45
N ILE A 194 6.47 27.03 -15.37
CA ILE A 194 6.19 28.23 -14.55
C ILE A 194 6.93 28.23 -13.22
N SER A 195 7.99 27.44 -13.05
CA SER A 195 8.81 27.37 -11.83
C SER A 195 9.25 28.75 -11.30
N SER A 196 9.51 29.72 -12.18
CA SER A 196 9.86 31.10 -11.80
C SER A 196 8.67 31.96 -11.30
N ALA A 197 7.44 31.50 -11.54
CA ALA A 197 6.20 32.20 -11.25
C ALA A 197 5.27 31.42 -10.30
N VAL A 198 5.76 30.36 -9.64
CA VAL A 198 4.95 29.49 -8.75
C VAL A 198 4.20 30.29 -7.68
N ASN A 199 4.80 31.35 -7.15
CA ASN A 199 4.18 32.22 -6.13
C ASN A 199 2.93 32.96 -6.63
N LYS A 200 2.60 32.90 -7.93
CA LYS A 200 1.39 33.49 -8.53
C LYS A 200 0.24 32.49 -8.63
N VAL A 201 0.48 31.20 -8.42
CA VAL A 201 -0.54 30.15 -8.44
C VAL A 201 -1.05 29.91 -7.03
N SER A 202 -2.37 29.96 -6.82
CA SER A 202 -2.94 29.59 -5.52
C SER A 202 -3.51 28.18 -5.54
N ILE A 203 -3.21 27.43 -4.49
CA ILE A 203 -3.70 26.06 -4.25
C ILE A 203 -4.77 26.12 -3.17
N HIS A 204 -5.96 25.60 -3.45
CA HIS A 204 -7.08 25.58 -2.52
C HIS A 204 -7.57 24.14 -2.31
N SER A 205 -7.67 23.71 -1.05
CA SER A 205 -8.43 22.49 -0.74
C SER A 205 -9.92 22.81 -0.75
N PHE A 206 -10.69 22.00 -1.46
CA PHE A 206 -12.16 22.07 -1.39
C PHE A 206 -12.76 20.99 -0.49
N GLU A 207 -11.91 20.27 0.26
CA GLU A 207 -12.32 19.26 1.25
C GLU A 207 -13.46 18.39 0.72
N SER A 208 -13.18 17.53 -0.27
CA SER A 208 -14.16 16.83 -1.11
C SER A 208 -15.40 16.22 -0.43
N TYR A 209 -15.33 15.93 0.86
CA TYR A 209 -16.46 15.48 1.65
C TYR A 209 -17.45 16.57 2.05
N THR A 210 -16.99 17.81 2.23
CA THR A 210 -17.86 18.98 2.39
C THR A 210 -18.69 19.21 1.14
N VAL A 211 -18.15 18.98 -0.06
CA VAL A 211 -18.87 19.10 -1.35
C VAL A 211 -20.11 18.21 -1.38
N PHE A 212 -20.09 17.04 -0.74
CA PHE A 212 -21.28 16.18 -0.68
C PHE A 212 -22.41 16.78 0.16
N ASN A 213 -22.09 17.59 1.17
CA ASN A 213 -23.04 18.17 2.12
C ASN A 213 -23.42 19.63 1.79
N ALA A 214 -22.51 20.39 1.18
CA ALA A 214 -22.70 21.78 0.76
C ALA A 214 -21.87 22.06 -0.51
N PRO A 215 -22.39 22.83 -1.47
CA PRO A 215 -21.63 23.19 -2.66
C PRO A 215 -20.40 24.04 -2.28
N TYR A 216 -19.28 23.76 -2.91
CA TYR A 216 -18.08 24.60 -2.81
C TYR A 216 -18.13 25.68 -3.89
N ASP A 217 -17.84 26.93 -3.51
CA ASP A 217 -17.88 28.07 -4.43
C ASP A 217 -16.58 28.13 -5.25
N PHE A 218 -16.57 27.44 -6.39
CA PHE A 218 -15.43 27.48 -7.30
C PHE A 218 -15.43 28.78 -8.10
N VAL A 219 -14.25 29.37 -8.25
CA VAL A 219 -14.05 30.48 -9.16
C VAL A 219 -14.00 29.90 -10.57
N GLU A 220 -15.06 30.15 -11.35
CA GLU A 220 -15.17 29.72 -12.74
C GLU A 220 -14.14 30.44 -13.63
N ASP A 221 -12.98 29.84 -13.81
CA ASP A 221 -11.91 30.32 -14.69
C ASP A 221 -11.32 29.16 -15.50
N GLU A 222 -11.05 29.40 -16.79
CA GLU A 222 -10.42 28.43 -17.70
C GLU A 222 -8.95 28.16 -17.31
N ASP A 223 -8.35 29.07 -16.53
CA ASP A 223 -7.01 28.94 -15.95
C ASP A 223 -7.00 28.18 -14.60
N SER A 224 -8.05 27.40 -14.32
CA SER A 224 -8.19 26.56 -13.13
C SER A 224 -8.07 25.07 -13.43
N LEU A 225 -7.34 24.35 -12.58
CA LEU A 225 -7.20 22.89 -12.60
C LEU A 225 -7.76 22.28 -11.32
N ILE A 226 -8.59 21.25 -11.44
CA ILE A 226 -9.06 20.44 -10.31
C ILE A 226 -8.31 19.12 -10.30
N ILE A 227 -7.74 18.77 -9.16
CA ILE A 227 -7.05 17.51 -8.93
C ILE A 227 -7.77 16.75 -7.82
N ILE A 228 -8.26 15.56 -8.18
CA ILE A 228 -8.86 14.60 -7.27
C ILE A 228 -7.79 13.55 -6.93
N SER A 229 -7.52 13.37 -5.64
CA SER A 229 -6.51 12.43 -5.14
C SER A 229 -6.82 11.00 -5.56
N ALA A 230 -8.02 10.51 -5.28
CA ALA A 230 -8.41 9.17 -5.70
C ALA A 230 -9.90 8.99 -5.91
N THR A 231 -10.27 8.02 -6.76
CA THR A 231 -11.66 7.59 -6.91
C THR A 231 -11.79 6.11 -7.25
N THR A 232 -12.91 5.51 -6.85
CA THR A 232 -13.25 4.12 -7.17
C THR A 232 -14.46 4.00 -8.10
N SER A 233 -15.15 5.11 -8.36
CA SER A 233 -16.38 5.17 -9.14
C SER A 233 -16.54 6.45 -9.97
N GLY A 234 -15.66 7.45 -9.79
CA GLY A 234 -15.78 8.76 -10.45
C GLY A 234 -16.90 9.65 -9.88
N SER A 235 -17.52 9.29 -8.75
CA SER A 235 -18.69 10.02 -8.23
C SER A 235 -18.39 11.47 -7.83
N LEU A 236 -17.20 11.73 -7.27
CA LEU A 236 -16.79 13.09 -6.91
C LEU A 236 -16.55 13.96 -8.15
N GLU A 237 -15.84 13.43 -9.16
CA GLU A 237 -15.61 14.12 -10.42
C GLU A 237 -16.94 14.45 -11.11
N LYS A 238 -17.87 13.48 -11.15
CA LYS A 238 -19.20 13.70 -11.69
C LYS A 238 -19.92 14.86 -10.99
N LYS A 239 -19.91 14.87 -9.65
CA LYS A 239 -20.54 15.92 -8.86
C LYS A 239 -19.92 17.30 -9.12
N VAL A 240 -18.59 17.39 -9.12
CA VAL A 240 -17.86 18.65 -9.37
C VAL A 240 -18.18 19.22 -10.76
N LEU A 241 -18.32 18.34 -11.77
CA LEU A 241 -18.64 18.73 -13.14
C LEU A 241 -20.11 19.11 -13.35
N GLU A 242 -21.04 18.50 -12.61
CA GLU A 242 -22.46 18.89 -12.60
C GLU A 242 -22.65 20.29 -12.01
N ASP A 243 -21.84 20.64 -11.01
CA ASP A 243 -21.94 21.92 -10.29
C ASP A 243 -21.22 23.10 -10.98
N ASN A 244 -20.29 22.90 -11.93
CA ASN A 244 -19.40 23.97 -12.44
C ASN A 244 -19.15 23.94 -13.96
N VAL A 245 -20.00 24.62 -14.73
CA VAL A 245 -20.05 24.53 -16.21
C VAL A 245 -18.80 25.07 -16.94
N LYS A 246 -17.86 25.77 -16.26
CA LYS A 246 -16.68 26.38 -16.92
C LYS A 246 -15.32 25.75 -16.58
N ILE A 247 -15.23 24.83 -15.63
CA ILE A 247 -13.93 24.23 -15.27
C ILE A 247 -13.64 23.05 -16.20
N LYS A 248 -12.84 23.29 -17.24
CA LYS A 248 -12.56 22.29 -18.29
C LYS A 248 -11.54 21.22 -17.91
N SER A 249 -10.82 21.38 -16.80
CA SER A 249 -9.75 20.45 -16.42
C SER A 249 -9.96 19.86 -15.03
N VAL A 250 -10.54 18.65 -15.01
CA VAL A 250 -10.56 17.78 -13.83
C VAL A 250 -9.63 16.60 -14.11
N LEU A 251 -8.76 16.31 -13.16
CA LEU A 251 -7.76 15.25 -13.23
C LEU A 251 -7.84 14.39 -11.98
N THR A 252 -7.91 13.07 -12.14
CA THR A 252 -7.85 12.14 -11.02
C THR A 252 -6.48 11.46 -10.98
N LEU A 253 -5.77 11.54 -9.84
CA LEU A 253 -4.43 10.95 -9.71
C LEU A 253 -4.50 9.43 -9.72
N PHE A 254 -5.20 8.83 -8.76
CA PHE A 254 -5.31 7.38 -8.61
C PHE A 254 -6.74 6.91 -8.79
N HIS A 255 -6.98 5.88 -9.59
CA HIS A 255 -8.34 5.42 -9.79
C HIS A 255 -8.51 3.93 -9.99
N VAL A 256 -9.73 3.48 -9.75
CA VAL A 256 -10.26 2.18 -10.15
C VAL A 256 -11.56 2.44 -10.89
N ASN A 257 -11.77 1.77 -12.02
CA ASN A 257 -13.02 1.85 -12.81
C ASN A 257 -13.44 3.29 -13.21
N LEU A 258 -12.47 4.16 -13.52
CA LEU A 258 -12.77 5.49 -14.03
C LEU A 258 -13.34 5.39 -15.46
N PRO A 259 -14.45 6.10 -15.78
CA PRO A 259 -14.98 6.11 -17.15
C PRO A 259 -13.97 6.64 -18.17
N LYS A 260 -13.98 6.10 -19.39
CA LYS A 260 -12.97 6.36 -20.44
C LYS A 260 -12.93 7.81 -20.93
N ASP A 261 -14.01 8.55 -20.77
CA ASP A 261 -14.15 9.97 -21.10
C ASP A 261 -13.55 10.91 -20.04
N ARG A 262 -13.11 10.35 -18.89
CA ARG A 262 -12.51 11.09 -17.78
C ARG A 262 -10.98 10.97 -17.80
N LYS A 263 -10.31 11.95 -17.18
CA LYS A 263 -8.84 12.01 -17.14
C LYS A 263 -8.31 11.40 -15.84
N GLY A 264 -7.75 10.20 -15.94
CA GLY A 264 -7.06 9.52 -14.85
C GLY A 264 -5.57 9.33 -15.15
N LEU A 265 -4.69 9.52 -14.15
CA LEU A 265 -3.25 9.31 -14.32
C LEU A 265 -2.84 7.86 -14.07
N PHE A 266 -3.22 7.30 -12.92
CA PHE A 266 -2.75 6.00 -12.45
C PHE A 266 -3.93 5.06 -12.17
N ASP A 267 -4.12 4.11 -13.08
CA ASP A 267 -5.09 3.03 -12.92
C ASP A 267 -4.55 1.92 -12.01
N LEU A 268 -5.24 1.69 -10.89
CA LEU A 268 -4.90 0.72 -9.86
C LEU A 268 -5.58 -0.64 -10.08
N SER A 269 -6.38 -0.81 -11.13
CA SER A 269 -7.16 -2.03 -11.37
C SER A 269 -6.32 -3.31 -11.44
N SER A 270 -5.04 -3.22 -11.84
CA SER A 270 -4.12 -4.36 -11.88
C SER A 270 -3.63 -4.82 -10.50
N ILE A 271 -3.67 -3.96 -9.48
CA ILE A 271 -3.23 -4.27 -8.11
C ILE A 271 -4.42 -4.66 -7.24
N ILE A 272 -5.59 -4.09 -7.52
CA ILE A 272 -6.80 -4.30 -6.73
C ILE A 272 -7.63 -5.41 -7.41
N SER A 273 -7.11 -6.64 -7.35
CA SER A 273 -7.61 -7.81 -8.07
C SER A 273 -9.06 -8.19 -7.76
N ASN A 274 -9.53 -7.91 -6.54
CA ASN A 274 -10.91 -8.20 -6.11
C ASN A 274 -11.81 -6.96 -6.06
N GLY A 275 -11.36 -5.85 -6.65
CA GLY A 275 -12.04 -4.57 -6.54
C GLY A 275 -12.15 -4.08 -5.08
N ILE A 276 -13.02 -3.09 -4.91
CA ILE A 276 -13.38 -2.52 -3.61
C ILE A 276 -14.86 -2.81 -3.42
N TYR A 277 -15.20 -3.59 -2.40
CA TYR A 277 -16.59 -3.82 -2.03
C TYR A 277 -17.18 -2.50 -1.58
N SER A 278 -18.29 -2.08 -2.16
CA SER A 278 -18.98 -0.88 -1.71
C SER A 278 -20.48 -0.93 -1.95
N GLU A 279 -21.25 -0.82 -0.87
CA GLU A 279 -22.70 -0.97 -0.88
C GLU A 279 -23.38 0.07 0.02
N SER A 280 -24.70 0.22 -0.14
CA SER A 280 -25.50 0.99 0.83
C SER A 280 -25.56 0.28 2.18
N HIS A 281 -25.82 1.04 3.24
CA HIS A 281 -25.98 0.51 4.61
C HIS A 281 -26.97 -0.66 4.67
N GLU A 282 -28.13 -0.51 4.02
CA GLU A 282 -29.24 -1.49 4.02
C GLU A 282 -28.86 -2.83 3.39
N ASN A 283 -28.00 -2.80 2.37
CA ASN A 283 -27.58 -3.99 1.63
C ASN A 283 -26.24 -4.54 2.12
N CYS A 284 -25.62 -3.92 3.13
CA CYS A 284 -24.25 -4.23 3.50
C CYS A 284 -24.11 -5.62 4.16
N ASP A 285 -23.49 -6.57 3.47
CA ASP A 285 -23.21 -7.91 4.00
C ASP A 285 -22.25 -7.88 5.19
N LEU A 286 -21.30 -6.94 5.21
CA LEU A 286 -20.39 -6.77 6.35
C LEU A 286 -21.15 -6.40 7.62
N CYS A 287 -22.17 -5.53 7.53
CA CYS A 287 -23.06 -5.23 8.66
C CYS A 287 -23.84 -6.46 9.11
N LYS A 288 -24.38 -7.25 8.16
CA LYS A 288 -25.14 -8.49 8.46
C LYS A 288 -24.26 -9.54 9.15
N ASP A 289 -22.98 -9.57 8.83
CA ASP A 289 -21.98 -10.45 9.46
C ASP A 289 -21.46 -9.93 10.82
N GLY A 290 -21.95 -8.77 11.28
CA GLY A 290 -21.59 -8.19 12.58
C GLY A 290 -20.27 -7.40 12.57
N SER A 291 -19.76 -7.05 11.39
CA SER A 291 -18.59 -6.19 11.25
C SER A 291 -18.91 -4.77 11.74
N LYS A 292 -18.01 -4.19 12.53
CA LYS A 292 -18.16 -2.84 13.08
C LYS A 292 -17.90 -1.77 12.04
N LEU A 293 -18.67 -0.69 12.09
CA LEU A 293 -18.49 0.44 11.18
C LEU A 293 -17.47 1.43 11.76
N ILE A 294 -16.46 1.77 10.99
CA ILE A 294 -15.53 2.86 11.27
C ILE A 294 -15.76 3.95 10.23
N ARG A 295 -16.11 5.16 10.67
CA ARG A 295 -16.30 6.27 9.75
C ARG A 295 -14.93 6.78 9.30
N ILE A 296 -14.80 7.01 8.00
CA ILE A 296 -13.68 7.78 7.46
C ILE A 296 -14.08 9.23 7.58
N SER A 297 -13.35 10.00 8.39
CA SER A 297 -13.66 11.40 8.64
C SER A 297 -12.43 12.31 8.51
N GLY A 298 -12.73 13.60 8.38
CA GLY A 298 -11.74 14.65 8.23
C GLY A 298 -11.07 14.69 6.86
N GLU A 299 -10.28 15.73 6.66
CA GLU A 299 -9.53 15.97 5.43
C GLU A 299 -8.45 14.90 5.19
N GLN A 300 -7.86 14.32 6.24
CA GLN A 300 -6.76 13.36 6.09
C GLN A 300 -7.19 11.90 5.90
N PHE A 301 -8.50 11.65 5.72
CA PHE A 301 -9.08 10.31 5.60
C PHE A 301 -8.64 9.37 6.73
N LEU A 302 -8.69 9.86 7.97
CA LEU A 302 -8.34 9.07 9.12
C LEU A 302 -9.55 8.24 9.55
N PRO A 303 -9.37 6.94 9.89
CA PRO A 303 -10.39 6.20 10.61
C PRO A 303 -10.64 6.89 11.96
N GLU A 304 -11.90 7.01 12.37
CA GLU A 304 -12.22 7.45 13.72
C GLU A 304 -11.55 6.54 14.76
N ASN A 305 -11.14 7.13 15.89
CA ASN A 305 -10.56 6.35 16.99
C ASN A 305 -11.55 5.28 17.44
N PRO A 306 -11.10 4.03 17.65
CA PRO A 306 -11.97 2.95 18.09
C PRO A 306 -12.60 3.33 19.43
N GLN A 307 -13.93 3.35 19.46
CA GLN A 307 -14.67 3.59 20.70
C GLN A 307 -14.79 2.29 21.50
N HIS A 308 -14.63 2.41 22.83
CA HIS A 308 -14.94 1.31 23.75
C HIS A 308 -16.46 1.09 23.75
N GLU A 309 -16.90 0.04 23.06
CA GLU A 309 -18.32 -0.33 23.00
C GLU A 309 -18.56 -1.66 23.71
N LEU A 310 -19.65 -1.71 24.46
CA LEU A 310 -20.11 -2.93 25.11
C LEU A 310 -20.63 -3.91 24.05
N LEU A 311 -19.94 -5.04 23.88
CA LEU A 311 -20.36 -6.11 23.00
C LEU A 311 -21.41 -6.97 23.69
N LYS A 312 -22.67 -6.84 23.25
CA LYS A 312 -23.74 -7.73 23.69
C LYS A 312 -23.76 -8.99 22.82
N ILE A 313 -23.32 -10.11 23.39
CA ILE A 313 -23.40 -11.43 22.75
C ILE A 313 -24.86 -11.90 22.76
N ASN A 314 -25.40 -12.19 21.58
CA ASN A 314 -26.77 -12.68 21.39
C ASN A 314 -26.79 -14.17 21.03
N LYS A 315 -27.94 -14.82 21.24
CA LYS A 315 -28.12 -16.24 20.87
C LYS A 315 -27.88 -16.51 19.37
N THR A 316 -28.21 -15.54 18.52
CA THR A 316 -27.99 -15.60 17.07
C THR A 316 -26.52 -15.62 16.68
N ASP A 317 -25.62 -15.14 17.55
CA ASP A 317 -24.18 -15.21 17.32
C ASP A 317 -23.66 -16.64 17.44
N PHE A 318 -24.41 -17.55 18.09
CA PHE A 318 -24.08 -18.97 18.20
C PHE A 318 -24.67 -19.77 17.03
N ARG A 319 -24.06 -19.62 15.83
CA ARG A 319 -24.34 -20.51 14.69
C ARG A 319 -24.01 -21.97 15.05
N ALA A 320 -24.63 -22.93 14.38
CA ALA A 320 -24.47 -24.37 14.67
C ALA A 320 -23.00 -24.84 14.70
N CYS A 321 -22.13 -24.26 13.87
CA CYS A 321 -20.69 -24.52 13.90
C CYS A 321 -20.02 -24.06 15.21
N ARG A 322 -20.32 -22.84 15.70
CA ARG A 322 -19.85 -22.35 17.01
C ARG A 322 -20.46 -23.16 18.15
N GLY A 323 -21.72 -23.58 18.02
CA GLY A 323 -22.36 -24.48 18.98
C GLY A 323 -21.61 -25.79 19.20
N ARG A 324 -21.03 -26.39 18.14
CA ARG A 324 -20.15 -27.57 18.28
C ARG A 324 -18.88 -27.25 19.05
N PHE A 325 -18.22 -26.14 18.71
CA PHE A 325 -17.04 -25.69 19.43
C PHE A 325 -17.33 -25.54 20.94
N PHE A 326 -18.38 -24.81 21.32
CA PHE A 326 -18.69 -24.67 22.74
C PHE A 326 -19.14 -25.99 23.38
N LYS A 327 -19.79 -26.89 22.65
CA LYS A 327 -20.11 -28.23 23.16
C LYS A 327 -18.84 -29.04 23.47
N ASP A 328 -17.82 -28.93 22.63
CA ASP A 328 -16.58 -29.68 22.76
C ASP A 328 -15.63 -29.07 23.81
N PHE A 329 -15.66 -27.74 24.00
CA PHE A 329 -14.67 -27.01 24.80
C PHE A 329 -15.18 -26.35 26.09
N ALA A 330 -16.50 -26.11 26.25
CA ALA A 330 -17.00 -25.30 27.37
C ALA A 330 -16.87 -25.95 28.76
N THR A 331 -16.83 -27.29 28.84
CA THR A 331 -16.82 -28.02 30.12
C THR A 331 -15.45 -28.58 30.50
N ILE A 332 -14.44 -28.37 29.67
CA ILE A 332 -13.14 -29.03 29.83
C ILE A 332 -12.04 -28.07 30.29
N ASN A 333 -12.39 -26.83 30.65
CA ASN A 333 -11.45 -25.80 31.11
C ASN A 333 -10.28 -25.56 30.12
N ALA A 334 -10.49 -25.80 28.82
CA ALA A 334 -9.48 -25.56 27.80
C ALA A 334 -9.40 -24.09 27.37
N LEU A 335 -10.38 -23.26 27.70
CA LEU A 335 -10.42 -21.84 27.37
C LEU A 335 -10.17 -21.04 28.65
N GLN A 336 -8.98 -20.44 28.77
CA GLN A 336 -8.50 -19.84 30.02
C GLN A 336 -8.14 -18.37 29.83
N TRP A 337 -8.11 -17.63 30.93
CA TRP A 337 -7.65 -16.25 31.00
C TRP A 337 -6.54 -16.17 32.03
N ASN A 338 -5.43 -15.52 31.70
CA ASN A 338 -4.46 -15.13 32.72
C ASN A 338 -5.05 -13.95 33.50
N ILE A 339 -5.38 -14.21 34.77
CA ILE A 339 -5.79 -13.18 35.72
C ILE A 339 -4.54 -12.85 36.54
N SER A 340 -3.94 -11.67 36.33
CA SER A 340 -2.85 -11.23 37.19
C SER A 340 -3.38 -10.94 38.59
N ALA A 341 -2.62 -11.33 39.60
CA ALA A 341 -2.95 -11.09 40.99
C ALA A 341 -2.51 -9.68 41.48
N SER A 342 -1.90 -8.87 40.61
CA SER A 342 -1.42 -7.53 40.96
C SER A 342 -2.04 -6.43 40.08
N ASP A 343 -2.50 -5.34 40.72
CA ASP A 343 -2.98 -4.10 40.09
C ASP A 343 -1.88 -3.30 39.35
N ALA A 344 -0.73 -3.91 39.04
CA ALA A 344 0.33 -3.26 38.27
C ALA A 344 -0.04 -3.27 36.78
N GLU A 345 -0.09 -2.08 36.17
CA GLU A 345 -0.58 -1.78 34.81
C GLU A 345 0.10 -2.53 33.64
N GLU A 346 1.05 -3.43 33.90
CA GLU A 346 1.84 -4.13 32.86
C GLU A 346 1.40 -5.57 32.57
N ASP A 347 0.57 -6.19 33.42
CA ASP A 347 0.10 -7.56 33.17
C ASP A 347 -1.20 -7.56 32.37
N LYS A 348 -1.07 -7.67 31.06
CA LYS A 348 -2.22 -7.77 30.15
C LYS A 348 -2.99 -9.07 30.40
N GLU A 349 -4.29 -8.96 30.63
CA GLU A 349 -5.22 -10.09 30.60
C GLU A 349 -5.14 -10.78 29.22
N HIS A 350 -4.57 -11.97 29.19
CA HIS A 350 -4.41 -12.74 27.95
C HIS A 350 -5.33 -13.96 27.97
N PHE A 351 -6.22 -14.03 26.98
CA PHE A 351 -6.96 -15.26 26.69
C PHE A 351 -6.05 -16.28 26.02
N TYR A 352 -6.04 -17.51 26.51
CA TYR A 352 -5.26 -18.60 25.94
C TYR A 352 -6.05 -19.91 25.93
N ILE A 353 -5.57 -20.85 25.10
CA ILE A 353 -6.10 -22.21 25.04
C ILE A 353 -5.16 -23.11 25.84
N ASP A 354 -5.65 -23.71 26.92
CA ASP A 354 -4.95 -24.74 27.66
C ASP A 354 -4.92 -26.03 26.82
N MET A 355 -3.79 -26.24 26.15
CA MET A 355 -3.59 -27.39 25.28
C MET A 355 -3.57 -28.71 26.06
N GLU A 356 -3.13 -28.72 27.32
CA GLU A 356 -3.12 -29.94 28.13
C GLU A 356 -4.55 -30.38 28.44
N ALA A 357 -5.39 -29.43 28.85
CA ALA A 357 -6.82 -29.67 29.08
C ALA A 357 -7.55 -30.06 27.78
N ALA A 358 -7.19 -29.44 26.65
CA ALA A 358 -7.74 -29.76 25.34
C ALA A 358 -7.39 -31.20 24.91
N TYR A 359 -6.14 -31.63 25.03
CA TYR A 359 -5.75 -32.99 24.62
C TYR A 359 -6.34 -34.09 25.50
N LYS A 360 -6.55 -33.82 26.80
CA LYS A 360 -7.10 -34.82 27.74
C LYS A 360 -8.59 -35.08 27.52
N ASN A 361 -9.35 -34.07 27.12
CA ASN A 361 -10.81 -34.10 27.26
C ASN A 361 -11.60 -33.79 25.98
N VAL A 362 -10.95 -33.41 24.86
CA VAL A 362 -11.66 -33.07 23.62
C VAL A 362 -11.98 -34.32 22.80
N ASN A 363 -13.09 -34.26 22.07
CA ASN A 363 -13.55 -35.26 21.09
C ASN A 363 -12.49 -35.61 20.02
N SER A 364 -12.41 -36.89 19.66
CA SER A 364 -11.63 -37.47 18.55
C SER A 364 -11.62 -36.64 17.25
N CYS A 365 -12.75 -36.04 16.86
CA CYS A 365 -12.86 -35.24 15.63
C CYS A 365 -11.96 -33.99 15.62
N PHE A 366 -11.72 -33.36 16.78
CA PHE A 366 -10.79 -32.24 16.88
C PHE A 366 -9.35 -32.71 16.68
N LEU A 367 -8.98 -33.81 17.34
CA LEU A 367 -7.64 -34.39 17.26
C LEU A 367 -7.30 -34.82 15.83
N GLU A 368 -8.24 -35.45 15.11
CA GLU A 368 -8.07 -35.79 13.70
C GLU A 368 -7.88 -34.56 12.80
N ASN A 369 -8.63 -33.48 13.05
CA ASN A 369 -8.47 -32.25 12.28
C ASN A 369 -7.15 -31.55 12.60
N LEU A 370 -6.73 -31.58 13.85
CA LEU A 370 -5.45 -31.03 14.29
C LEU A 370 -4.29 -31.80 13.66
N GLU A 371 -4.34 -33.13 13.65
CA GLU A 371 -3.37 -33.98 12.96
C GLU A 371 -3.31 -33.65 11.46
N LYS A 372 -4.46 -33.56 10.78
CA LYS A 372 -4.51 -33.18 9.35
C LYS A 372 -3.88 -31.82 9.10
N LYS A 373 -4.08 -30.86 10.00
CA LYS A 373 -3.49 -29.51 9.90
C LYS A 373 -1.99 -29.54 10.13
N VAL A 374 -1.52 -30.28 11.13
CA VAL A 374 -0.09 -30.49 11.40
C VAL A 374 0.58 -31.09 10.17
N ARG A 375 0.09 -32.22 9.64
CA ARG A 375 0.65 -32.86 8.44
C ARG A 375 0.62 -31.98 7.18
N LYS A 376 -0.36 -31.07 7.07
CA LYS A 376 -0.48 -30.16 5.93
C LYS A 376 0.48 -28.97 6.00
N HIS A 377 0.75 -28.46 7.19
CA HIS A 377 1.44 -27.19 7.39
C HIS A 377 2.86 -27.34 7.95
N ILE A 378 3.20 -28.51 8.48
CA ILE A 378 4.49 -28.80 9.10
C ILE A 378 5.22 -29.82 8.22
N SER A 379 6.38 -29.44 7.71
CA SER A 379 7.19 -30.30 6.84
C SER A 379 7.92 -31.38 7.64
N TYR A 380 8.14 -32.54 7.02
CA TYR A 380 8.82 -33.69 7.64
C TYR A 380 10.32 -33.47 7.86
N ASP A 381 10.93 -32.51 7.16
CA ASP A 381 12.36 -32.17 7.23
C ASP A 381 12.70 -31.09 8.27
N ILE A 382 11.71 -30.65 9.06
CA ILE A 382 11.98 -29.78 10.19
C ILE A 382 12.92 -30.53 11.14
N SER A 383 13.95 -29.82 11.58
CA SER A 383 14.98 -30.35 12.48
C SER A 383 14.91 -29.76 13.88
N HIS A 384 14.26 -28.59 14.03
CA HIS A 384 14.19 -27.83 15.27
C HIS A 384 12.80 -27.25 15.48
N ALA A 385 12.28 -27.37 16.70
CA ALA A 385 11.07 -26.71 17.15
C ALA A 385 11.41 -25.83 18.36
N ILE A 386 11.13 -24.53 18.25
CA ILE A 386 11.29 -23.58 19.36
C ILE A 386 9.96 -23.52 20.10
N VAL A 387 9.98 -23.83 21.39
CA VAL A 387 8.79 -23.84 22.25
C VAL A 387 8.95 -22.85 23.39
N LEU A 388 7.84 -22.24 23.78
CA LEU A 388 7.78 -21.46 25.01
C LEU A 388 7.88 -22.41 26.22
N PRO A 389 8.47 -21.97 27.34
CA PRO A 389 8.68 -22.79 28.53
C PRO A 389 7.39 -22.94 29.37
N ASP A 390 6.25 -23.19 28.73
CA ASP A 390 4.97 -23.44 29.37
C ASP A 390 4.46 -24.86 29.05
N ALA A 391 3.66 -25.42 29.96
CA ALA A 391 3.18 -26.80 29.87
C ALA A 391 2.35 -27.06 28.61
N GLY A 392 1.56 -26.08 28.15
CA GLY A 392 0.73 -26.18 26.95
C GLY A 392 1.57 -26.27 25.67
N SER A 393 2.54 -25.39 25.52
CA SER A 393 3.49 -25.37 24.40
C SER A 393 4.33 -26.64 24.32
N LEU A 394 4.80 -27.14 25.47
CA LEU A 394 5.54 -28.40 25.56
C LEU A 394 4.66 -29.58 25.15
N THR A 395 3.46 -29.70 25.71
CA THR A 395 2.49 -30.74 25.36
C THR A 395 2.15 -30.73 23.87
N PHE A 396 1.94 -29.54 23.30
CA PHE A 396 1.62 -29.41 21.88
C PHE A 396 2.78 -29.86 20.97
N SER A 397 4.01 -29.50 21.33
CA SER A 397 5.21 -29.92 20.61
C SER A 397 5.42 -31.43 20.64
N GLU A 398 5.21 -32.07 21.79
CA GLU A 398 5.26 -33.53 21.92
C GLU A 398 4.23 -34.21 21.00
N LYS A 399 2.99 -33.68 20.93
CA LYS A 399 1.97 -34.19 20.02
C LYS A 399 2.30 -33.99 18.54
N ILE A 400 2.88 -32.86 18.17
CA ILE A 400 3.38 -32.66 16.80
C ILE A 400 4.45 -33.70 16.45
N LYS A 401 5.36 -33.99 17.39
CA LYS A 401 6.40 -35.02 17.21
C LYS A 401 5.79 -36.40 17.04
N GLU A 402 4.78 -36.77 17.83
CA GLU A 402 4.03 -38.01 17.66
C GLU A 402 3.40 -38.13 16.26
N TYR A 403 2.82 -37.04 15.73
CA TYR A 403 2.20 -37.04 14.40
C TYR A 403 3.20 -37.16 13.23
N LEU A 404 4.45 -36.73 13.42
CA LEU A 404 5.49 -36.73 12.38
C LEU A 404 6.37 -37.99 12.36
N GLY A 405 6.46 -38.76 13.46
CA GLY A 405 7.24 -40.00 13.56
C GLY A 405 8.72 -39.81 13.95
N GLU A 406 9.52 -40.89 14.00
CA GLU A 406 10.91 -40.96 14.55
C GLU A 406 11.98 -40.13 13.80
N HIS A 407 11.63 -39.36 12.78
CA HIS A 407 12.58 -38.44 12.13
C HIS A 407 12.74 -37.17 12.99
N GLY A 408 13.66 -37.29 13.95
CA GLY A 408 13.72 -36.52 15.18
C GLY A 408 13.96 -35.01 15.03
N ASN A 409 12.94 -34.24 15.41
CA ASN A 409 13.09 -32.85 15.83
C ASN A 409 13.82 -32.76 17.17
N LYS A 410 14.81 -31.86 17.28
CA LYS A 410 15.33 -31.38 18.57
C LYS A 410 14.44 -30.24 19.07
N ILE A 411 13.87 -30.41 20.26
CA ILE A 411 13.11 -29.34 20.92
C ILE A 411 14.11 -28.40 21.58
N LEU A 412 14.04 -27.11 21.25
CA LEU A 412 14.81 -26.05 21.89
C LEU A 412 13.84 -25.20 22.71
N THR A 413 14.05 -25.13 24.03
CA THR A 413 13.26 -24.25 24.91
C THR A 413 13.86 -22.85 24.89
N GLY A 414 13.09 -21.87 24.44
CA GLY A 414 13.53 -20.46 24.43
C GLY A 414 13.37 -19.84 25.82
N SER A 415 14.48 -19.58 26.52
CA SER A 415 14.49 -18.71 27.70
C SER A 415 14.73 -17.27 27.27
N GLY A 416 13.67 -16.53 26.97
CA GLY A 416 13.76 -15.10 26.67
C GLY A 416 12.41 -14.54 26.24
N GLN A 417 12.05 -13.36 26.77
CA GLN A 417 10.92 -12.57 26.31
C GLN A 417 11.02 -12.38 24.78
N MET A 418 10.20 -13.12 24.02
CA MET A 418 9.89 -12.73 22.65
C MET A 418 8.86 -11.61 22.74
N ILE A 419 9.37 -10.38 22.64
CA ILE A 419 8.58 -9.20 22.36
C ILE A 419 8.06 -9.37 20.93
N PHE A 420 6.73 -9.40 20.78
CA PHE A 420 6.05 -9.35 19.47
C PHE A 420 6.13 -7.95 18.86
#